data_AF-A0A9D7NET2-F1
#
_entry.id   AF-A0A9D7NET2-F1
#
_cell.length_a   1.000
_cell.length_b   1.000
_cell.length_c   1.000
_cell.angle_alpha   90.00
_cell.angle_beta   90.00
_cell.angle_gamma   90.00
#
_symmetry.space_group_name_H-M   'P 1'
#
loop_
_entity.id
_entity.type
_entity.pdbx_description
1 polymer ?
#
loop_
_entity_poly.entity_id
_entity_poly.type
_entity_poly.pdbx_seq_one_letter_code
_entity_poly.pdbx_strand_id
1 'polypeptide(L)'
;MGVDSIHDTLIFITTTAIGYVQYKNIPGFNPGFNTENILNINPQGNQPDAMPEEPSEMPEVTVPVPLADCHRGWECLGRHDEIRQWSRDSALVLTNHVDENYLPLHGYTLLAGGNFIARPTTSQAINEVIVNEQVLKRFNIAKGDPEKAIGEEITFSNFSYTDAR
;
A
#
# COMPACT_ATOMS: atom_id res chain seq x y z
N MET A 1 -13.73 45.89 2.66
CA MET A 1 -12.43 45.25 2.42
C MET A 1 -11.90 44.79 3.78
N GLY A 2 -12.11 43.55 4.19
CA GLY A 2 -11.71 43.11 5.53
C GLY A 2 -12.18 41.72 5.95
N VAL A 3 -13.15 41.14 5.23
CA VAL A 3 -13.63 39.77 5.50
C VAL A 3 -12.86 38.76 4.63
N ASP A 4 -12.59 39.09 3.37
CA ASP A 4 -11.88 38.23 2.40
C ASP A 4 -10.45 37.88 2.86
N SER A 5 -9.75 38.83 3.48
CA SER A 5 -8.37 38.64 3.97
C SER A 5 -8.27 37.61 5.11
N ILE A 6 -9.33 37.40 5.90
CA ILE A 6 -9.33 36.40 6.99
C ILE A 6 -9.50 34.99 6.42
N HIS A 7 -10.32 34.82 5.38
CA HIS A 7 -10.52 33.53 4.71
C HIS A 7 -9.25 33.06 4.02
N ASP A 8 -8.58 33.93 3.27
CA ASP A 8 -7.34 33.60 2.57
C ASP A 8 -6.21 33.24 3.54
N THR A 9 -6.11 33.98 4.64
CA THR A 9 -5.11 33.71 5.69
C THR A 9 -5.39 32.39 6.40
N LEU A 10 -6.66 32.06 6.67
CA LEU A 10 -7.03 30.79 7.29
C LEU A 10 -6.70 29.61 6.38
N ILE A 11 -7.05 29.67 5.09
CA ILE A 11 -6.74 28.63 4.10
C ILE A 11 -5.22 28.43 3.98
N PHE A 12 -4.45 29.52 3.97
CA PHE A 12 -3.00 29.46 3.91
C PHE A 12 -2.40 28.81 5.17
N ILE A 13 -2.88 29.18 6.35
CA ILE A 13 -2.43 28.60 7.63
C ILE A 13 -2.76 27.12 7.71
N THR A 14 -3.99 26.70 7.37
CA THR A 14 -4.36 25.27 7.40
C THR A 14 -3.60 24.47 6.36
N THR A 15 -3.45 24.96 5.13
CA THR A 15 -2.70 24.25 4.08
C THR A 15 -1.22 24.11 4.46
N THR A 16 -0.63 25.17 5.01
CA THR A 16 0.77 25.13 5.49
C THR A 16 0.92 24.21 6.69
N ALA A 17 -0.03 24.19 7.62
CA ALA A 17 0.00 23.29 8.77
C ALA A 17 -0.14 21.82 8.35
N ILE A 18 -1.07 21.50 7.44
CA ILE A 18 -1.23 20.16 6.87
C ILE A 18 0.05 19.75 6.12
N GLY A 19 0.54 20.63 5.24
CA GLY A 19 1.77 20.40 4.50
C GLY A 19 2.99 20.24 5.41
N TYR A 20 3.07 20.97 6.53
CA TYR A 20 4.15 20.83 7.52
C TYR A 20 4.06 19.52 8.31
N VAL A 21 2.86 19.08 8.71
CA VAL A 21 2.67 17.78 9.37
C VAL A 21 3.02 16.64 8.41
N GLN A 22 2.60 16.73 7.15
CA GLN A 22 2.99 15.77 6.12
C GLN A 22 4.50 15.80 5.87
N TYR A 23 5.07 16.98 5.66
CA TYR A 23 6.49 17.17 5.40
C TYR A 23 7.35 16.71 6.57
N LYS A 24 7.04 17.02 7.84
CA LYS A 24 7.84 16.59 8.99
C LYS A 24 7.87 15.07 9.17
N ASN A 25 6.85 14.37 8.67
CA ASN A 25 6.76 12.91 8.76
C ASN A 25 7.45 12.18 7.59
N ILE A 26 7.98 12.90 6.59
CA ILE A 26 8.62 12.32 5.39
C ILE A 26 10.15 12.16 5.55
N PRO A 27 10.94 13.14 6.04
CA PRO A 27 12.37 12.99 6.27
C PRO A 27 12.62 12.03 7.43
N GLY A 28 13.23 10.88 7.11
CA GLY A 28 13.42 9.81 8.08
C GLY A 28 12.16 8.97 8.30
N PHE A 29 11.24 8.92 7.33
CA PHE A 29 10.18 7.90 7.28
C PHE A 29 10.84 6.53 7.40
N ASN A 30 10.83 6.00 8.61
CA ASN A 30 11.23 4.64 8.89
C ASN A 30 10.00 3.80 8.54
N PRO A 31 10.03 3.02 7.45
CA PRO A 31 8.89 2.23 7.03
C PRO A 31 8.62 1.05 7.99
N GLY A 32 9.41 0.93 9.07
CA GLY A 32 9.35 -0.15 10.06
C GLY A 32 10.25 -1.33 9.72
N PHE A 33 11.01 -1.24 8.64
CA PHE A 33 11.85 -2.31 8.10
C PHE A 33 13.21 -1.81 7.59
N ASN A 34 14.20 -2.70 7.54
CA ASN A 34 15.53 -2.38 7.06
C ASN A 34 15.55 -2.27 5.52
N THR A 35 16.11 -1.18 5.01
CA THR A 35 16.26 -0.91 3.57
C THR A 35 17.72 -0.98 3.09
N GLU A 36 18.69 -1.21 3.98
CA GLU A 36 20.13 -1.09 3.69
C GLU A 36 20.64 -2.00 2.55
N ASN A 37 19.91 -3.07 2.21
CA ASN A 37 20.27 -4.01 1.15
C ASN A 37 19.13 -4.28 0.15
N ILE A 38 18.14 -3.38 0.06
CA ILE A 38 17.03 -3.51 -0.89
C ILE A 38 17.29 -2.60 -2.09
N LEU A 39 17.49 -3.21 -3.26
CA LEU A 39 17.64 -2.49 -4.51
C LEU A 39 16.31 -2.42 -5.27
N ASN A 40 15.73 -1.23 -5.35
CA ASN A 40 14.54 -1.01 -6.17
C ASN A 40 14.95 -0.83 -7.64
N ILE A 41 14.55 -1.77 -8.50
CA ILE A 41 14.84 -1.72 -9.93
C ILE A 41 13.59 -1.25 -10.67
N ASN A 42 13.72 -0.19 -11.47
CA ASN A 42 12.65 0.24 -12.38
C ASN A 42 12.79 -0.54 -13.70
N PRO A 43 11.79 -1.31 -14.13
CA PRO A 43 11.86 -2.15 -15.34
C PRO A 43 11.87 -1.36 -16.66
N GLN A 44 11.82 -0.01 -16.65
CA GLN A 44 11.92 0.85 -17.84
C GLN A 44 10.94 0.47 -18.97
N GLY A 45 9.74 0.01 -18.62
CA GLY A 45 8.71 -0.41 -19.58
C GLY A 45 8.76 -1.89 -19.98
N ASN A 46 9.72 -2.66 -19.48
CA ASN A 46 9.71 -4.12 -19.59
C ASN A 46 8.62 -4.72 -18.69
N GLN A 47 8.11 -5.89 -19.07
CA GLN A 47 7.13 -6.63 -18.27
C GLN A 47 7.78 -7.05 -16.94
N PRO A 48 7.21 -6.69 -15.77
CA PRO A 48 7.78 -7.03 -14.46
C PRO A 48 8.01 -8.53 -14.27
N ASP A 49 7.14 -9.35 -14.84
CA ASP A 49 7.16 -10.81 -14.74
C ASP A 49 8.31 -11.46 -15.54
N ALA A 50 8.90 -10.73 -16.49
CA ALA A 50 10.00 -11.22 -17.33
C ALA A 50 11.38 -10.85 -16.77
N MET A 51 11.44 -10.01 -15.74
CA MET A 51 12.68 -9.50 -15.14
C MET A 51 13.21 -10.20 -13.88
N PRO A 52 12.49 -11.10 -13.17
CA PRO A 52 13.02 -11.71 -11.94
C PRO A 52 14.04 -12.83 -12.22
N GLU A 53 14.13 -13.33 -13.46
CA GLU A 53 15.01 -14.46 -13.82
C GLU A 53 16.49 -14.06 -13.79
N GLU A 54 16.87 -12.92 -14.38
CA GLU A 54 18.28 -12.49 -14.43
C GLU A 54 18.89 -12.15 -13.06
N PRO A 55 18.21 -11.40 -12.16
CA PRO A 55 18.73 -11.13 -10.82
C PRO A 55 18.79 -12.39 -9.95
N SER A 56 17.91 -13.37 -10.18
CA SER A 56 17.93 -14.65 -9.45
C SER A 56 19.19 -15.48 -9.72
N GLU A 57 19.82 -15.28 -10.89
CA GLU A 57 21.03 -16.01 -11.28
C GLU A 57 22.30 -15.46 -10.63
N MET A 58 22.22 -14.28 -9.99
CA MET A 58 23.35 -13.64 -9.31
C MET A 58 23.51 -14.17 -7.87
N PRO A 59 24.68 -14.69 -7.48
CA PRO A 59 24.88 -15.27 -6.15
C PRO A 59 24.79 -14.24 -5.00
N GLU A 60 24.95 -12.95 -5.30
CA GLU A 60 24.81 -11.85 -4.33
C GLU A 60 23.34 -11.50 -4.03
N VAL A 61 22.40 -11.91 -4.89
CA VAL A 61 20.97 -11.64 -4.72
C VAL A 61 20.35 -12.75 -3.88
N THR A 62 19.83 -12.38 -2.70
CA THR A 62 19.23 -13.36 -1.78
C THR A 62 17.84 -13.79 -2.25
N VAL A 63 16.98 -12.83 -2.60
CA VAL A 63 15.63 -13.07 -3.13
C VAL A 63 15.21 -11.88 -4.01
N PRO A 64 14.83 -12.08 -5.28
CA PRO A 64 14.11 -11.07 -6.05
C PRO A 64 12.65 -11.04 -5.63
N VAL A 65 12.12 -9.84 -5.40
CA VAL A 65 10.72 -9.64 -5.02
C VAL A 65 10.05 -8.75 -6.06
N PRO A 66 9.07 -9.27 -6.83
CA PRO A 66 8.28 -8.46 -7.73
C PRO A 66 7.34 -7.56 -6.93
N LEU A 67 7.24 -6.30 -7.34
CA LEU A 67 6.28 -5.33 -6.83
C LEU A 67 5.53 -4.72 -8.01
N ALA A 68 4.28 -5.13 -8.20
CA ALA A 68 3.41 -4.51 -9.18
C ALA A 68 2.80 -3.22 -8.58
N ASP A 69 2.69 -2.17 -9.40
CA ASP A 69 2.14 -0.84 -9.09
C ASP A 69 3.07 0.22 -8.46
N CYS A 70 4.39 0.00 -8.32
CA CYS A 70 5.28 1.12 -7.95
C CYS A 70 5.58 2.06 -9.15
N HIS A 71 4.89 3.19 -9.21
CA HIS A 71 5.14 4.24 -10.21
C HIS A 71 6.13 5.30 -9.69
N ARG A 72 7.44 5.01 -9.68
CA ARG A 72 8.52 5.92 -9.23
C ARG A 72 8.60 6.12 -7.70
N GLY A 73 9.71 5.67 -7.10
CA GLY A 73 10.34 6.17 -5.87
C GLY A 73 9.48 6.38 -4.61
N TRP A 74 8.58 7.36 -4.64
CA TRP A 74 7.66 7.75 -3.57
C TRP A 74 6.25 7.14 -3.73
N GLU A 75 5.88 6.70 -4.94
CA GLU A 75 4.58 6.08 -5.25
C GLU A 75 4.60 4.55 -5.05
N CYS A 76 5.73 3.98 -4.60
CA CYS A 76 5.77 2.60 -4.07
C CYS A 76 4.90 2.43 -2.80
N LEU A 77 4.23 3.48 -2.35
CA LEU A 77 3.29 3.42 -1.23
C LEU A 77 1.96 2.74 -1.60
N GLY A 78 1.69 2.52 -2.90
CA GLY A 78 0.60 1.70 -3.40
C GLY A 78 -0.32 2.41 -4.39
N ARG A 79 -1.16 1.64 -5.10
CA ARG A 79 -2.24 2.16 -5.94
C ARG A 79 -3.33 2.74 -5.04
N HIS A 80 -3.90 3.88 -5.43
CA HIS A 80 -5.08 4.42 -4.76
C HIS A 80 -6.31 3.61 -5.16
N ASP A 81 -6.73 2.69 -4.30
CA ASP A 81 -7.98 1.97 -4.48
C ASP A 81 -9.01 2.47 -3.46
N GLU A 82 -10.28 2.44 -3.83
CA GLU A 82 -11.35 2.64 -2.86
C GLU A 82 -11.78 1.29 -2.32
N ILE A 83 -11.54 1.06 -1.02
CA ILE A 83 -12.23 0.00 -0.31
C ILE A 83 -13.64 0.48 -0.01
N ARG A 84 -14.62 -0.32 -0.39
CA ARG A 84 -16.01 -0.19 0.06
C ARG A 84 -16.33 -1.38 0.95
N GLN A 85 -16.74 -1.09 2.17
CA GLN A 85 -17.33 -2.10 3.04
C GLN A 85 -18.73 -1.65 3.42
N TRP A 86 -19.72 -2.39 2.91
CA TRP A 86 -21.13 -1.97 2.87
C TRP A 86 -21.37 -0.68 2.09
N SER A 87 -22.56 -0.54 1.50
CA SER A 87 -22.87 0.49 0.48
C SER A 87 -22.70 1.97 0.90
N ARG A 88 -22.31 2.24 2.16
CA ARG A 88 -22.26 3.58 2.76
C ARG A 88 -20.91 3.99 3.37
N ASP A 89 -19.94 3.08 3.52
CA ASP A 89 -18.61 3.45 4.03
C ASP A 89 -17.54 3.09 3.00
N SER A 90 -16.75 4.09 2.64
CA SER A 90 -15.66 3.96 1.69
C SER A 90 -14.48 4.84 2.09
N ALA A 91 -13.29 4.38 1.73
CA ALA A 91 -12.07 5.15 1.93
C ALA A 91 -11.06 4.83 0.83
N LEU A 92 -10.29 5.85 0.46
CA LEU A 92 -9.08 5.67 -0.32
C LEU A 92 -8.04 4.95 0.54
N VAL A 93 -7.53 3.85 0.01
CA VAL A 93 -6.43 3.08 0.59
C VAL A 93 -5.33 2.93 -0.43
N LEU A 94 -4.13 2.68 0.07
CA LEU A 94 -3.00 2.34 -0.77
C LEU A 94 -2.82 0.83 -0.78
N THR A 95 -2.79 0.23 -1.96
CA THR A 95 -2.64 -1.21 -2.15
C THR A 95 -1.30 -1.53 -2.79
N ASN A 96 -0.67 -2.60 -2.31
CA ASN A 96 0.56 -3.13 -2.88
C ASN A 96 0.28 -4.54 -3.37
N HIS A 97 0.59 -4.80 -4.64
CA HIS A 97 0.52 -6.13 -5.22
C HIS A 97 1.90 -6.78 -5.10
N VAL A 98 1.99 -7.79 -4.25
CA VAL A 98 3.25 -8.40 -3.79
C VAL A 98 3.15 -9.93 -3.79
N ASP A 99 4.29 -10.61 -3.72
CA ASP A 99 4.37 -12.06 -3.58
C ASP A 99 4.59 -12.48 -2.11
N GLU A 100 4.74 -13.79 -1.89
CA GLU A 100 5.03 -14.39 -0.59
C GLU A 100 6.36 -13.94 0.04
N ASN A 101 7.29 -13.38 -0.72
CA ASN A 101 8.62 -13.01 -0.25
C ASN A 101 8.68 -11.57 0.29
N TYR A 102 7.72 -10.73 -0.06
CA TYR A 102 7.68 -9.33 0.35
C TYR A 102 7.64 -9.14 1.87
N LEU A 103 6.71 -9.82 2.57
CA LEU A 103 6.59 -9.62 4.02
C LEU A 103 7.83 -10.08 4.81
N PRO A 104 8.40 -11.28 4.54
CA PRO A 104 9.64 -11.71 5.17
C PRO A 104 10.84 -10.83 4.83
N LEU A 105 10.96 -10.36 3.58
CA LEU A 105 12.06 -9.47 3.16
C LEU A 105 12.07 -8.19 4.00
N HIS A 106 10.89 -7.64 4.25
CA HIS A 106 10.70 -6.44 5.07
C HIS A 106 10.55 -6.74 6.57
N GLY A 107 10.64 -8.00 7.02
CA GLY A 107 10.54 -8.34 8.44
C GLY A 107 9.21 -7.97 9.10
N TYR A 108 8.11 -7.93 8.34
CA TYR A 108 6.79 -7.64 8.89
C TYR A 108 6.34 -8.74 9.87
N THR A 109 5.72 -8.32 10.97
CA THR A 109 5.08 -9.24 11.93
C THR A 109 3.57 -9.24 11.72
N LEU A 110 3.00 -10.41 11.42
CA LEU A 110 1.55 -10.59 11.32
C LEU A 110 0.95 -10.71 12.71
N LEU A 111 -0.08 -9.89 13.00
CA LEU A 111 -0.83 -9.97 14.25
C LEU A 111 -1.78 -11.18 14.27
N ALA A 112 -2.25 -11.62 13.11
CA ALA A 112 -3.12 -12.77 12.90
C ALA A 112 -3.04 -13.24 11.44
N GLY A 113 -3.40 -14.50 11.19
CA GLY A 113 -3.43 -15.09 9.84
C GLY A 113 -2.07 -15.63 9.38
N GLY A 114 -1.90 -15.72 8.06
CA GLY A 114 -0.70 -16.24 7.41
C GLY A 114 -0.23 -15.33 6.27
N ASN A 115 0.97 -15.60 5.77
CA ASN A 115 1.50 -14.95 4.58
C ASN A 115 0.88 -15.53 3.30
N PHE A 116 1.07 -14.87 2.16
CA PHE A 116 0.60 -15.34 0.86
C PHE A 116 1.17 -16.71 0.51
N ILE A 117 0.38 -17.53 -0.20
CA ILE A 117 0.77 -18.86 -0.65
C ILE A 117 1.21 -18.80 -2.11
N ALA A 118 2.48 -19.14 -2.36
CA ALA A 118 3.01 -19.32 -3.70
C ALA A 118 2.21 -20.38 -4.47
N ARG A 119 1.70 -20.03 -5.65
CA ARG A 119 0.94 -20.94 -6.54
C ARG A 119 -0.28 -21.57 -5.84
N PRO A 120 -1.30 -20.77 -5.52
CA PRO A 120 -2.50 -21.26 -4.85
C PRO A 120 -3.16 -22.37 -5.68
N THR A 121 -3.52 -23.47 -5.00
CA THR A 121 -4.22 -24.62 -5.63
C THR A 121 -5.74 -24.51 -5.53
N THR A 122 -6.24 -23.49 -4.83
CA THR A 122 -7.66 -23.22 -4.63
C THR A 122 -8.00 -21.81 -5.09
N SER A 123 -9.23 -21.59 -5.55
CA SER A 123 -9.69 -20.26 -5.98
C SER A 123 -9.78 -19.25 -4.83
N GLN A 124 -9.95 -19.73 -3.60
CA GLN A 124 -10.02 -18.89 -2.40
C GLN A 124 -8.67 -18.24 -2.09
N ALA A 125 -7.57 -18.97 -2.29
CA ALA A 125 -6.22 -18.45 -2.06
C ALA A 125 -5.75 -17.46 -3.16
N ILE A 126 -6.54 -17.23 -4.21
CA ILE A 126 -6.25 -16.24 -5.26
C ILE A 126 -6.73 -14.83 -4.85
N ASN A 127 -7.65 -14.72 -3.90
CA ASN A 127 -8.28 -13.46 -3.50
C ASN A 127 -7.96 -13.10 -2.04
N GLU A 128 -6.73 -13.34 -1.59
CA GLU A 128 -6.28 -12.99 -0.25
C GLU A 128 -5.75 -11.56 -0.20
N VAL A 129 -6.00 -10.89 0.93
CA VAL A 129 -5.51 -9.53 1.18
C VAL A 129 -5.03 -9.44 2.62
N ILE A 130 -3.86 -8.83 2.80
CA ILE A 130 -3.31 -8.52 4.12
C ILE A 130 -3.47 -7.02 4.35
N VAL A 131 -4.11 -6.65 5.45
CA VAL A 131 -4.41 -5.26 5.81
C VAL A 131 -3.75 -4.87 7.13
N ASN A 132 -3.52 -3.58 7.34
CA ASN A 132 -3.04 -3.07 8.62
C ASN A 132 -4.20 -2.82 9.61
N GLU A 133 -3.88 -2.58 10.88
CA GLU A 133 -4.87 -2.29 11.93
C GLU A 133 -5.74 -1.06 11.64
N GLN A 134 -5.25 -0.10 10.86
CA GLN A 134 -6.00 1.12 10.55
C GLN A 134 -7.18 0.83 9.65
N VAL A 135 -7.05 -0.13 8.73
CA VAL A 135 -8.17 -0.61 7.91
C VAL A 135 -9.24 -1.26 8.79
N LEU A 136 -8.84 -2.12 9.74
CA LEU A 136 -9.79 -2.75 10.66
C LEU A 136 -10.55 -1.72 11.50
N LYS A 137 -9.85 -0.70 12.01
CA LYS A 137 -10.45 0.39 12.80
C LYS A 137 -11.37 1.28 11.96
N ARG A 138 -10.95 1.65 10.75
CA ARG A 138 -11.69 2.57 9.87
C ARG A 138 -13.05 2.00 9.49
N PHE A 139 -13.08 0.73 9.09
CA PHE A 139 -14.29 0.06 8.61
C PHE A 139 -14.98 -0.78 9.70
N ASN A 140 -14.49 -0.75 10.93
CA ASN A 140 -15.02 -1.50 12.07
C ASN A 140 -15.12 -3.02 11.80
N ILE A 141 -14.16 -3.55 11.01
CA ILE A 141 -14.05 -4.98 10.69
C ILE A 141 -13.75 -5.74 11.96
N ALA A 142 -14.58 -6.75 12.27
CA ALA A 142 -14.44 -7.58 13.47
C ALA A 142 -14.24 -6.78 14.78
N LYS A 143 -14.72 -5.52 14.83
CA LYS A 143 -14.49 -4.57 15.93
C LYS A 143 -13.01 -4.28 16.22
N GLY A 144 -12.15 -4.38 15.21
CA GLY A 144 -10.71 -4.13 15.32
C GLY A 144 -9.90 -5.29 15.90
N ASP A 145 -10.50 -6.47 16.08
CA ASP A 145 -9.81 -7.67 16.58
C ASP A 145 -9.15 -8.45 15.42
N PRO A 146 -7.81 -8.53 15.36
CA PRO A 146 -7.10 -9.16 14.25
C PRO A 146 -7.43 -10.65 14.06
N GLU A 147 -7.59 -11.42 15.14
CA GLU A 147 -7.89 -12.86 15.03
C GLU A 147 -9.29 -13.09 14.45
N LYS A 148 -10.24 -12.21 14.79
CA LYS A 148 -11.60 -12.27 14.28
C LYS A 148 -11.77 -11.69 12.88
N ALA A 149 -10.79 -10.94 12.37
CA ALA A 149 -10.82 -10.38 11.03
C ALA A 149 -10.49 -11.41 9.93
N ILE A 150 -9.92 -12.57 10.30
CA ILE A 150 -9.60 -13.63 9.35
C ILE A 150 -10.89 -14.16 8.71
N GLY A 151 -10.94 -14.13 7.37
CA GLY A 151 -12.09 -14.61 6.59
C GLY A 151 -13.19 -13.56 6.36
N GLU A 152 -13.02 -12.34 6.89
CA GLU A 152 -13.87 -11.21 6.51
C GLU A 152 -13.58 -10.76 5.08
N GLU A 153 -14.61 -10.31 4.37
CA GLU A 153 -14.50 -9.87 2.97
C GLU A 153 -14.51 -8.33 2.88
N ILE A 154 -13.71 -7.81 1.95
CA ILE A 154 -13.70 -6.40 1.55
C ILE A 154 -13.83 -6.30 0.04
N THR A 155 -14.52 -5.28 -0.45
CA THR A 155 -14.66 -5.03 -1.89
C THR A 155 -13.84 -3.83 -2.30
N PHE A 156 -12.98 -4.00 -3.31
CA PHE A 156 -12.31 -2.89 -3.98
C PHE A 156 -13.17 -2.38 -5.12
N SER A 157 -13.32 -1.05 -5.20
CA SER A 157 -14.00 -0.38 -6.31
C SER A 157 -12.96 0.22 -7.24
N ASN A 158 -12.89 -0.28 -8.47
CA ASN A 158 -12.04 0.29 -9.50
C ASN A 158 -12.63 1.63 -9.97
N PHE A 159 -12.03 2.76 -9.58
CA PHE A 159 -12.31 4.04 -10.22
C PHE A 159 -11.53 4.11 -11.53
N SER A 160 -12.25 4.05 -12.66
CA SER A 160 -11.69 4.44 -13.95
C SER A 160 -11.64 5.97 -14.03
N TYR A 161 -10.46 6.57 -13.99
CA TYR A 161 -10.29 7.96 -14.41
C TYR A 161 -10.41 8.01 -15.93
N THR A 162 -11.54 8.49 -16.43
CA THR A 162 -11.64 8.92 -17.84
C THR A 162 -10.99 10.30 -17.92
N ASP A 163 -9.79 10.39 -18.52
CA ASP A 163 -9.21 11.69 -18.90
C ASP A 163 -10.18 12.34 -19.89
N ALA A 164 -10.89 13.36 -19.43
CA ALA A 164 -11.72 14.20 -20.27
C ALA A 164 -10.80 15.19 -21.00
N ARG A 165 -10.35 14.79 -22.19
CA ARG A 165 -9.97 15.74 -23.23
C ARG A 165 -11.14 16.01 -24.15
#